data_AF-A0A1B8DZ67-F1
#
_entry.id   AF-A0A1B8DZ67-F1
#
_cell.length_a   1.000
_cell.length_b   1.000
_cell.length_c   1.000
_cell.angle_alpha   90.00
_cell.angle_beta   90.00
_cell.angle_gamma   90.00
#
_symmetry.space_group_name_H-M   'P 1'
#
loop_
_entity.id
_entity.type
_entity.pdbx_description
1 polymer ?
#
loop_
_entity_poly.entity_id
_entity_poly.type
_entity_poly.pdbx_seq_one_letter_code
_entity_poly.pdbx_strand_id
1 'polypeptide(L)'
;MVQISLVSVFVAAQLAWVATAHITLKDIDSLRSITKECNQRIRALKSSHNGNPAQVVILDDLDSKDDIEDVVAGSLTYLDGELLNLLNIPVKDITIEKPDCPAVIKHCHVFLETTTRFLQAIDEKQQEFGWDTESSIYNALGWMQSLWASRSANEQHLSFIEQQMRLYKASSCFNNVNDILRQDVEVVEYLNDLMDTF
;
A
#
# COMPACT_ATOMS: atom_id res chain seq x y z
N MET A 1 11.31 -60.82 -0.37
CA MET A 1 10.09 -59.99 -0.54
C MET A 1 10.01 -59.07 0.67
N VAL A 2 10.33 -57.77 0.53
CA VAL A 2 9.35 -56.66 0.39
C VAL A 2 8.86 -56.25 1.80
N GLN A 3 8.93 -55.01 2.31
CA GLN A 3 9.32 -53.71 1.79
C GLN A 3 9.65 -52.81 3.00
N ILE A 4 10.72 -52.02 2.90
CA ILE A 4 10.99 -50.89 3.78
C ILE A 4 9.98 -49.78 3.43
N SER A 5 9.32 -49.18 4.41
CA SER A 5 8.62 -47.90 4.30
C SER A 5 8.96 -47.14 5.59
N LEU A 6 9.82 -46.11 5.65
CA LEU A 6 10.12 -44.99 4.75
C LEU A 6 8.85 -44.43 4.13
N VAL A 7 8.12 -43.64 4.91
CA VAL A 7 7.61 -42.30 4.56
C VAL A 7 7.18 -41.65 5.88
N SER A 8 8.16 -41.19 6.67
CA SER A 8 7.95 -40.09 7.61
C SER A 8 8.06 -38.80 6.80
N VAL A 9 6.97 -38.41 6.14
CA VAL A 9 6.94 -37.24 5.26
C VAL A 9 5.77 -36.36 5.71
N PHE A 10 6.15 -35.22 6.31
CA PHE A 10 5.42 -33.97 6.37
C PHE A 10 4.01 -33.99 7.00
N VAL A 11 3.97 -33.98 8.33
CA VAL A 11 2.88 -33.34 9.07
C VAL A 11 3.35 -31.94 9.47
N ALA A 12 3.14 -30.94 8.61
CA ALA A 12 3.09 -29.51 8.95
C ALA A 12 2.91 -28.64 7.68
N ALA A 13 1.80 -28.78 6.98
CA ALA A 13 1.32 -27.76 6.02
C ALA A 13 -0.14 -28.05 5.64
N GLN A 14 -1.04 -27.99 6.61
CA GLN A 14 -2.46 -27.76 6.30
C GLN A 14 -2.73 -26.29 6.55
N LEU A 15 -2.33 -25.45 5.59
CA LEU A 15 -2.99 -24.16 5.38
C LEU A 15 -4.42 -24.52 4.98
N ALA A 16 -5.35 -24.40 5.93
CA ALA A 16 -6.76 -24.52 5.65
C ALA A 16 -7.10 -23.52 4.54
N TRP A 17 -7.46 -24.04 3.37
CA TRP A 17 -8.18 -23.28 2.36
C TRP A 17 -9.57 -23.01 2.92
N VAL A 18 -9.70 -21.93 3.66
CA VAL A 18 -11.00 -21.31 3.93
C VAL A 18 -11.28 -20.41 2.73
N ALA A 19 -12.41 -20.65 2.06
CA ALA A 19 -12.91 -19.84 0.97
C ALA A 19 -12.81 -18.35 1.34
N THR A 20 -12.00 -17.63 0.57
CA THR A 20 -11.53 -16.27 0.86
C THR A 20 -12.68 -15.29 1.03
N ALA A 21 -12.67 -14.64 2.19
CA ALA A 21 -13.57 -13.60 2.59
C ALA A 21 -12.70 -12.54 3.30
N HIS A 22 -12.82 -11.28 2.86
CA HIS A 22 -12.16 -10.10 3.44
C HIS A 22 -10.62 -9.97 3.27
N ILE A 23 -10.10 -8.73 3.41
CA ILE A 23 -8.67 -8.40 3.49
C ILE A 23 -8.03 -9.13 4.67
N THR A 24 -6.99 -9.91 4.39
CA THR A 24 -6.25 -10.69 5.39
C THR A 24 -4.94 -10.01 5.78
N LEU A 25 -4.28 -10.50 6.84
CA LEU A 25 -2.92 -10.05 7.18
C LEU A 25 -1.91 -10.31 6.06
N LYS A 26 -2.13 -11.36 5.26
CA LYS A 26 -1.30 -11.65 4.08
C LYS A 26 -1.50 -10.60 2.99
N ASP A 27 -2.71 -10.08 2.85
CA ASP A 27 -3.01 -9.02 1.88
C ASP A 27 -2.38 -7.70 2.34
N ILE A 28 -2.45 -7.38 3.64
CA ILE A 28 -1.72 -6.23 4.23
C ILE A 28 -0.20 -6.36 4.01
N ASP A 29 0.38 -7.54 4.19
CA ASP A 29 1.79 -7.78 3.91
C ASP A 29 2.15 -7.63 2.43
N SER A 30 1.26 -8.08 1.54
CA SER A 30 1.42 -7.96 0.09
C SER A 30 1.38 -6.50 -0.33
N LEU A 31 0.37 -5.75 0.11
CA LEU A 31 0.26 -4.31 -0.11
C LEU A 31 1.50 -3.59 0.42
N ARG A 32 1.95 -3.87 1.66
CA ARG A 32 3.20 -3.32 2.20
C ARG A 32 4.38 -3.57 1.26
N SER A 33 4.53 -4.79 0.77
CA SER A 33 5.64 -5.14 -0.12
C SER A 33 5.60 -4.34 -1.42
N ILE A 34 4.42 -4.20 -2.00
CA ILE A 34 4.19 -3.42 -3.23
C ILE A 34 4.47 -1.94 -2.97
N THR A 35 3.90 -1.36 -1.92
CA THR A 35 4.15 0.04 -1.52
C THR A 35 5.63 0.31 -1.30
N LYS A 36 6.35 -0.62 -0.67
CA LYS A 36 7.81 -0.53 -0.49
C LYS A 36 8.55 -0.53 -1.82
N GLU A 37 8.18 -1.41 -2.75
CA GLU A 37 8.78 -1.48 -4.07
C GLU A 37 8.53 -0.19 -4.88
N CYS A 38 7.29 0.30 -4.89
CA CYS A 38 6.92 1.57 -5.51
C CYS A 38 7.74 2.74 -4.93
N ASN A 39 7.86 2.82 -3.60
CA ASN A 39 8.69 3.83 -2.95
C ASN A 39 10.17 3.74 -3.37
N GLN A 40 10.72 2.53 -3.45
CA GLN A 40 12.09 2.33 -3.90
C GLN A 40 12.30 2.77 -5.37
N ARG A 41 11.32 2.50 -6.24
CA ARG A 41 11.35 2.94 -7.64
C ARG A 41 11.34 4.47 -7.73
N ILE A 42 10.42 5.14 -7.05
CA ILE A 42 10.33 6.62 -7.06
C ILE A 42 11.62 7.26 -6.52
N ARG A 43 12.15 6.74 -5.40
CA ARG A 43 13.38 7.29 -4.79
C ARG A 43 14.64 7.02 -5.62
N ALA A 44 14.61 6.07 -6.56
CA ALA A 44 15.73 5.81 -7.45
C ALA A 44 15.80 6.79 -8.64
N LEU A 45 14.71 7.50 -8.95
CA LEU A 45 14.63 8.45 -10.06
C LEU A 45 15.54 9.64 -9.83
N LYS A 46 16.33 9.99 -10.85
CA LYS A 46 17.29 11.10 -10.82
C LYS A 46 16.87 12.16 -11.83
N SER A 47 16.76 13.40 -11.38
CA SER A 47 16.39 14.51 -12.25
C SER A 47 17.60 15.31 -12.74
N SER A 48 17.47 15.89 -13.93
CA SER A 48 18.38 16.93 -14.41
C SER A 48 18.12 18.31 -13.81
N HIS A 49 17.07 18.49 -13.00
CA HIS A 49 16.51 19.81 -12.66
C HIS A 49 17.46 20.66 -11.78
N ASN A 50 18.45 20.04 -11.14
CA ASN A 50 19.44 20.70 -10.28
C ASN A 50 20.87 20.81 -10.88
N GLY A 51 21.05 20.49 -12.17
CA GLY A 51 22.36 20.54 -12.83
C GLY A 51 22.72 21.95 -13.34
N ASN A 52 23.88 22.48 -12.92
CA ASN A 52 24.49 23.65 -13.55
C ASN A 52 24.52 23.45 -15.08
N PRO A 53 24.04 24.39 -15.92
CA PRO A 53 23.94 24.20 -17.37
C PRO A 53 25.28 23.87 -18.06
N ALA A 54 26.41 24.12 -17.41
CA ALA A 54 27.74 23.71 -17.87
C ALA A 54 28.06 22.20 -17.69
N GLN A 55 27.23 21.44 -16.98
CA GLN A 55 27.40 19.99 -16.73
C GLN A 55 26.40 19.10 -17.50
N VAL A 56 25.47 19.70 -18.24
CA VAL A 56 24.40 19.01 -19.00
C VAL A 56 24.94 18.13 -20.14
N VAL A 57 26.23 18.23 -20.48
CA VAL A 57 26.85 17.53 -21.62
C VAL A 57 27.34 16.10 -21.28
N ILE A 58 27.19 15.60 -20.04
CA ILE A 58 27.71 14.27 -19.67
C ILE A 58 26.78 13.48 -18.73
N LEU A 59 25.47 13.35 -18.98
CA LEU A 59 24.64 12.40 -18.22
C LEU A 59 23.51 11.81 -19.08
N ASP A 60 23.78 10.67 -19.71
CA ASP A 60 22.80 9.81 -20.42
C ASP A 60 21.83 9.05 -19.45
N ASP A 61 21.82 9.40 -18.16
CA ASP A 61 21.18 8.63 -17.07
C ASP A 61 20.26 9.52 -16.19
N LEU A 62 19.69 10.58 -16.77
CA LEU A 62 18.77 11.51 -16.11
C LEU A 62 17.38 11.42 -16.73
N ASP A 63 16.37 11.26 -15.87
CA ASP A 63 14.98 11.16 -16.28
C ASP A 63 14.39 12.58 -16.51
N SER A 64 13.56 12.74 -17.53
CA SER A 64 12.82 13.99 -17.75
C SER A 64 11.70 14.17 -16.71
N LYS A 65 11.14 15.38 -16.59
CA LYS A 65 9.99 15.63 -15.71
C LYS A 65 8.81 14.70 -16.05
N ASP A 66 8.56 14.51 -17.34
CA ASP A 66 7.45 13.69 -17.83
C ASP A 66 7.70 12.19 -17.58
N ASP A 67 8.94 11.71 -17.79
CA ASP A 67 9.29 10.31 -17.49
C ASP A 67 9.15 9.99 -15.99
N ILE A 68 9.53 10.94 -15.14
CA ILE A 68 9.38 10.82 -13.69
C ILE A 68 7.90 10.82 -13.32
N GLU A 69 7.10 11.69 -13.93
CA GLU A 69 5.66 11.72 -13.72
C GLU A 69 5.02 10.37 -14.03
N ASP A 70 5.36 9.78 -15.18
CA ASP A 70 4.86 8.47 -15.61
C ASP A 70 5.21 7.35 -14.62
N VAL A 71 6.44 7.34 -14.10
CA VAL A 71 6.84 6.32 -13.10
C VAL A 71 6.11 6.52 -11.77
N VAL A 72 5.95 7.76 -11.31
CA VAL A 72 5.23 8.07 -10.06
C VAL A 72 3.76 7.72 -10.20
N ALA A 73 3.10 8.21 -11.25
CA ALA A 73 1.68 7.94 -11.52
C ALA A 73 1.41 6.46 -11.76
N GLY A 74 2.29 5.76 -12.50
CA GLY A 74 2.20 4.32 -12.71
C GLY A 74 2.37 3.51 -11.42
N SER A 75 3.24 3.96 -10.52
CA SER A 75 3.44 3.33 -9.20
C SER A 75 2.22 3.48 -8.30
N LEU A 76 1.57 4.65 -8.31
CA LEU A 76 0.30 4.89 -7.61
C LEU A 76 -0.82 4.05 -8.22
N THR A 77 -1.02 4.14 -9.53
CA THR A 77 -2.08 3.43 -10.25
C THR A 77 -2.00 1.92 -10.04
N TYR A 78 -0.79 1.35 -10.01
CA TYR A 78 -0.59 -0.06 -9.70
C TYR A 78 -1.04 -0.39 -8.26
N LEU A 79 -0.65 0.41 -7.27
CA LEU A 79 -1.07 0.22 -5.88
C LEU A 79 -2.59 0.37 -5.73
N ASP A 80 -3.20 1.35 -6.41
CA ASP A 80 -4.65 1.57 -6.42
C ASP A 80 -5.40 0.39 -7.03
N GLY A 81 -4.88 -0.18 -8.10
CA GLY A 81 -5.44 -1.39 -8.71
C GLY A 81 -5.43 -2.58 -7.75
N GLU A 82 -4.32 -2.81 -7.06
CA GLU A 82 -4.20 -3.87 -6.05
C GLU A 82 -5.13 -3.63 -4.86
N LEU A 83 -5.24 -2.38 -4.41
CA LEU A 83 -6.15 -1.98 -3.35
C LEU A 83 -7.61 -2.19 -3.77
N LEU A 84 -8.01 -1.71 -4.95
CA LEU A 84 -9.36 -1.89 -5.49
C LEU A 84 -9.73 -3.37 -5.64
N ASN A 85 -8.80 -4.19 -6.15
CA ASN A 85 -8.98 -5.65 -6.27
C ASN A 85 -9.31 -6.29 -4.91
N LEU A 86 -8.59 -5.89 -3.85
CA LEU A 86 -8.85 -6.35 -2.50
C LEU A 86 -10.19 -5.84 -1.95
N LEU A 87 -10.50 -4.56 -2.18
CA LEU A 87 -11.72 -3.94 -1.69
C LEU A 87 -12.99 -4.52 -2.31
N ASN A 88 -12.91 -5.03 -3.55
CA ASN A 88 -14.02 -5.68 -4.23
C ASN A 88 -14.30 -7.12 -3.74
N ILE A 89 -13.43 -7.71 -2.91
CA ILE A 89 -13.68 -9.03 -2.33
C ILE A 89 -14.88 -8.94 -1.36
N PRO A 90 -15.91 -9.79 -1.52
CA PRO A 90 -17.08 -9.76 -0.65
C PRO A 90 -16.76 -9.92 0.83
N VAL A 91 -17.31 -9.03 1.66
CA VAL A 91 -17.10 -9.04 3.11
C VAL A 91 -17.99 -10.08 3.79
N LYS A 92 -17.39 -10.95 4.61
CA LYS A 92 -18.10 -11.90 5.49
C LYS A 92 -17.60 -11.76 6.93
N ASP A 93 -18.30 -12.38 7.88
CA ASP A 93 -17.89 -12.39 9.29
C ASP A 93 -16.51 -13.06 9.45
N ILE A 94 -15.63 -12.40 10.22
CA ILE A 94 -14.24 -12.80 10.42
C ILE A 94 -14.12 -13.44 11.80
N THR A 95 -13.56 -14.65 11.86
CA THR A 95 -13.10 -15.25 13.10
C THR A 95 -11.62 -15.61 12.93
N ILE A 96 -10.75 -15.03 13.74
CA ILE A 96 -9.32 -15.35 13.73
C ILE A 96 -9.04 -16.26 14.92
N GLU A 97 -8.88 -17.56 14.65
CA GLU A 97 -8.55 -18.51 15.70
C GLU A 97 -7.07 -18.38 16.09
N LYS A 98 -6.83 -17.98 17.35
CA LYS A 98 -5.48 -17.86 17.95
C LYS A 98 -4.51 -16.98 17.14
N PRO A 99 -4.78 -15.66 17.03
CA PRO A 99 -3.88 -14.75 16.33
C PRO A 99 -2.53 -14.62 17.05
N ASP A 100 -1.45 -14.52 16.28
CA ASP A 100 -0.16 -14.07 16.78
C ASP A 100 -0.18 -12.54 16.93
N CYS A 101 -0.64 -12.07 18.09
CA CYS A 101 -0.86 -10.64 18.31
C CYS A 101 0.37 -9.74 18.11
N PRO A 102 1.59 -10.12 18.57
CA PRO A 102 2.80 -9.40 18.21
C PRO A 102 2.99 -9.22 16.70
N ALA A 103 2.71 -10.26 15.89
CA ALA A 103 2.79 -10.16 14.44
C ALA A 103 1.70 -9.25 13.87
N VAL A 104 0.43 -9.40 14.30
CA VAL A 104 -0.69 -8.56 13.83
C VAL A 104 -0.41 -7.07 14.05
N ILE A 105 -0.01 -6.70 15.26
CA ILE A 105 0.30 -5.31 15.63
C ILE A 105 1.47 -4.78 14.78
N LYS A 106 2.52 -5.58 14.63
CA LYS A 106 3.68 -5.21 13.82
C LYS A 106 3.29 -4.99 12.35
N HIS A 107 2.47 -5.88 11.78
CA HIS A 107 2.08 -5.81 10.37
C HIS A 107 1.29 -4.52 10.11
N CYS A 108 0.36 -4.18 11.01
CA CYS A 108 -0.40 -2.92 10.95
C CYS A 108 0.52 -1.70 10.92
N HIS A 109 1.36 -1.52 11.95
CA HIS A 109 2.19 -0.30 12.06
C HIS A 109 3.22 -0.19 10.94
N VAL A 110 3.85 -1.31 10.56
CA VAL A 110 4.85 -1.29 9.48
C VAL A 110 4.19 -0.98 8.14
N PHE A 111 2.97 -1.44 7.89
CA PHE A 111 2.24 -1.11 6.66
C PHE A 111 1.92 0.38 6.59
N LEU A 112 1.36 0.97 7.65
CA LEU A 112 1.06 2.40 7.70
C LEU A 112 2.33 3.25 7.54
N GLU A 113 3.39 2.92 8.27
CA GLU A 113 4.70 3.59 8.13
C GLU A 113 5.25 3.49 6.70
N THR A 114 5.14 2.33 6.07
CA THR A 114 5.61 2.13 4.68
C THR A 114 4.80 2.99 3.71
N THR A 115 3.49 3.12 3.95
CA THR A 115 2.61 3.98 3.16
C THR A 115 2.96 5.45 3.33
N THR A 116 3.15 5.94 4.56
CA THR A 116 3.59 7.33 4.80
C THR A 116 4.91 7.63 4.10
N ARG A 117 5.90 6.72 4.16
CA ARG A 117 7.20 6.92 3.47
C ARG A 117 7.08 6.95 1.94
N PHE A 118 6.13 6.21 1.39
CA PHE A 118 5.81 6.25 -0.03
C PHE A 118 5.20 7.60 -0.43
N LEU A 119 4.23 8.09 0.34
CA LEU A 119 3.64 9.42 0.10
C LEU A 119 4.67 10.55 0.26
N GLN A 120 5.58 10.44 1.22
CA GLN A 120 6.71 11.37 1.36
C GLN A 120 7.61 11.40 0.13
N ALA A 121 7.85 10.25 -0.52
CA ALA A 121 8.64 10.23 -1.75
C ALA A 121 7.94 10.95 -2.91
N ILE A 122 6.60 10.90 -2.95
CA ILE A 122 5.81 11.62 -3.94
C ILE A 122 5.82 13.11 -3.65
N ASP A 123 5.65 13.50 -2.38
CA ASP A 123 5.74 14.88 -1.91
C ASP A 123 7.11 15.51 -2.24
N GLU A 124 8.21 14.80 -1.95
CA GLU A 124 9.57 15.22 -2.33
C GLU A 124 9.67 15.48 -3.86
N LYS A 125 9.05 14.65 -4.68
CA LYS A 125 9.02 14.82 -6.14
C LYS A 125 8.11 15.97 -6.57
N GLN A 126 6.96 16.14 -5.92
CA GLN A 126 6.06 17.25 -6.20
C GLN A 126 6.71 18.59 -5.88
N GLN A 127 7.44 18.70 -4.77
CA GLN A 127 8.23 19.90 -4.45
C GLN A 127 9.36 20.15 -5.45
N GLU A 128 9.95 19.09 -6.03
CA GLU A 128 11.02 19.19 -7.01
C GLU A 128 10.52 19.69 -8.38
N PHE A 129 9.35 19.23 -8.83
CA PHE A 129 8.87 19.46 -10.20
C PHE A 129 7.68 20.40 -10.34
N GLY A 130 6.92 20.61 -9.26
CA GLY A 130 5.70 21.42 -9.26
C GLY A 130 4.74 20.99 -10.36
N TRP A 131 4.24 19.75 -10.29
CA TRP A 131 3.13 19.33 -11.15
C TRP A 131 1.84 20.00 -10.70
N ASP A 132 0.88 20.14 -11.62
CA ASP A 132 -0.41 20.75 -11.34
C ASP A 132 -1.52 19.69 -11.27
N THR A 133 -2.74 20.16 -11.01
CA THR A 133 -3.95 19.31 -10.96
C THR A 133 -4.29 18.58 -12.27
N GLU A 134 -3.67 18.91 -13.40
CA GLU A 134 -3.85 18.16 -14.66
C GLU A 134 -2.93 16.93 -14.74
N SER A 135 -1.95 16.81 -13.83
CA SER A 135 -1.01 15.69 -13.79
C SER A 135 -1.67 14.33 -13.54
N SER A 136 -1.04 13.29 -14.06
CA SER A 136 -1.47 11.91 -13.84
C SER A 136 -1.27 11.50 -12.37
N ILE A 137 -0.31 12.11 -11.67
CA ILE A 137 -0.06 11.89 -10.24
C ILE A 137 -1.25 12.40 -9.42
N TYR A 138 -1.73 13.62 -9.66
CA TYR A 138 -2.87 14.19 -8.92
C TYR A 138 -4.11 13.29 -9.05
N ASN A 139 -4.40 12.83 -10.26
CA ASN A 139 -5.51 11.91 -10.51
C ASN A 139 -5.35 10.59 -9.74
N ALA A 140 -4.16 10.00 -9.74
CA ALA A 140 -3.90 8.75 -9.03
C ALA A 140 -3.95 8.93 -7.49
N LEU A 141 -3.44 10.03 -6.94
CA LEU A 141 -3.60 10.37 -5.52
C LEU A 141 -5.08 10.49 -5.13
N GLY A 142 -5.92 11.09 -5.98
CA GLY A 142 -7.36 11.16 -5.78
C GLY A 142 -8.04 9.77 -5.75
N TRP A 143 -7.57 8.84 -6.58
CA TRP A 143 -8.02 7.45 -6.54
C TRP A 143 -7.62 6.76 -5.23
N MET A 144 -6.36 6.87 -4.84
CA MET A 144 -5.87 6.32 -3.57
C MET A 144 -6.67 6.84 -2.39
N GLN A 145 -6.89 8.16 -2.32
CA GLN A 145 -7.69 8.82 -1.29
C GLN A 145 -9.13 8.26 -1.25
N SER A 146 -9.76 8.14 -2.41
CA SER A 146 -11.13 7.62 -2.54
C SER A 146 -11.23 6.16 -2.08
N LEU A 147 -10.28 5.30 -2.48
CA LEU A 147 -10.24 3.90 -2.05
C LEU A 147 -9.96 3.76 -0.55
N TRP A 148 -9.10 4.62 -0.01
CA TRP A 148 -8.71 4.58 1.40
C TRP A 148 -9.86 5.00 2.32
N ALA A 149 -10.52 6.12 1.99
CA ALA A 149 -11.44 6.80 2.90
C ALA A 149 -12.93 6.68 2.50
N SER A 150 -13.26 6.46 1.22
CA SER A 150 -14.64 6.48 0.74
C SER A 150 -15.27 5.10 0.62
N ARG A 151 -16.57 5.05 0.90
CA ARG A 151 -17.45 3.90 0.63
C ARG A 151 -17.97 3.88 -0.81
N SER A 152 -17.75 4.92 -1.61
CA SER A 152 -18.28 4.97 -2.98
C SER A 152 -17.35 4.34 -4.03
N ALA A 153 -16.11 4.03 -3.65
CA ALA A 153 -15.05 3.68 -4.59
C ALA A 153 -15.01 2.19 -4.99
N ASN A 154 -15.82 1.34 -4.36
CA ASN A 154 -15.85 -0.10 -4.62
C ASN A 154 -17.26 -0.69 -4.48
N GLU A 155 -17.44 -1.89 -5.03
CA GLU A 155 -18.73 -2.59 -5.08
C GLU A 155 -19.24 -3.02 -3.70
N GLN A 156 -18.36 -3.15 -2.71
CA GLN A 156 -18.71 -3.55 -1.35
C GLN A 156 -19.20 -2.39 -0.48
N HIS A 157 -19.13 -1.17 -1.01
CA HIS A 157 -19.44 0.07 -0.32
C HIS A 157 -18.71 0.26 1.02
N LEU A 158 -17.44 -0.14 1.08
CA LEU A 158 -16.62 -0.09 2.30
C LEU A 158 -15.24 0.49 2.00
N SER A 159 -14.80 1.47 2.76
CA SER A 159 -13.45 2.01 2.61
C SER A 159 -12.39 1.03 3.11
N PHE A 160 -11.14 1.21 2.68
CA PHE A 160 -10.04 0.38 3.18
C PHE A 160 -9.87 0.46 4.69
N ILE A 161 -10.02 1.66 5.28
CA ILE A 161 -10.01 1.85 6.74
C ILE A 161 -11.06 0.94 7.39
N GLU A 162 -12.28 0.92 6.88
CA GLU A 162 -13.35 0.12 7.47
C GLU A 162 -13.06 -1.37 7.41
N GLN A 163 -12.46 -1.81 6.32
CA GLN A 163 -12.03 -3.18 6.16
C GLN A 163 -10.91 -3.51 7.15
N GLN A 164 -9.84 -2.72 7.23
CA GLN A 164 -8.79 -2.91 8.22
C GLN A 164 -9.31 -2.93 9.66
N MET A 165 -10.23 -2.02 9.99
CA MET A 165 -10.84 -1.95 11.31
C MET A 165 -11.64 -3.21 11.64
N ARG A 166 -12.30 -3.84 10.65
CA ARG A 166 -12.96 -5.15 10.85
C ARG A 166 -11.94 -6.25 11.12
N LEU A 167 -10.84 -6.31 10.36
CA LEU A 167 -9.74 -7.27 10.57
C LEU A 167 -9.16 -7.15 11.99
N TYR A 168 -8.80 -5.93 12.39
CA TYR A 168 -8.13 -5.69 13.66
C TYR A 168 -9.06 -5.89 14.86
N LYS A 169 -10.34 -5.51 14.75
CA LYS A 169 -11.36 -5.86 15.76
C LYS A 169 -11.51 -7.38 15.90
N ALA A 170 -11.60 -8.10 14.79
CA ALA A 170 -11.73 -9.56 14.81
C ALA A 170 -10.50 -10.26 15.41
N SER A 171 -9.32 -9.66 15.30
CA SER A 171 -8.10 -10.20 15.92
C SER A 171 -8.09 -10.10 17.45
N SER A 172 -8.82 -9.15 18.05
CA SER A 172 -8.73 -8.84 19.49
C SER A 172 -7.30 -8.56 20.00
N CYS A 173 -6.34 -8.28 19.10
CA CYS A 173 -4.93 -8.09 19.46
C CYS A 173 -4.58 -6.67 19.91
N PHE A 174 -5.43 -5.69 19.61
CA PHE A 174 -5.20 -4.30 19.98
C PHE A 174 -5.98 -3.95 21.25
N ASN A 175 -5.30 -3.31 22.20
CA ASN A 175 -5.93 -2.79 23.42
C ASN A 175 -6.98 -1.70 23.09
N ASN A 176 -6.70 -0.88 22.07
CA ASN A 176 -7.59 0.15 21.57
C ASN A 176 -7.48 0.25 20.04
N VAL A 177 -8.45 -0.34 19.33
CA VAL A 177 -8.45 -0.29 17.85
C VAL A 177 -8.63 1.15 17.33
N ASN A 178 -9.15 2.09 18.14
CA ASN A 178 -9.27 3.49 17.72
C ASN A 178 -7.91 4.17 17.51
N ASP A 179 -6.84 3.66 18.11
CA ASP A 179 -5.48 4.18 17.85
C ASP A 179 -5.06 3.89 16.42
N ILE A 180 -5.50 2.77 15.85
CA ILE A 180 -5.25 2.40 14.45
C ILE A 180 -6.09 3.26 13.51
N LEU A 181 -7.38 3.42 13.83
CA LEU A 181 -8.25 4.34 13.09
C LEU A 181 -7.64 5.74 12.99
N ARG A 182 -7.05 6.24 14.07
CA ARG A 182 -6.37 7.54 14.06
C ARG A 182 -5.19 7.55 13.09
N GLN A 183 -4.32 6.54 13.11
CA GLN A 183 -3.17 6.46 12.19
C GLN A 183 -3.60 6.35 10.72
N ASP A 184 -4.68 5.60 10.46
CA ASP A 184 -5.29 5.55 9.14
C ASP A 184 -5.83 6.91 8.67
N VAL A 185 -6.48 7.67 9.57
CA VAL A 185 -6.93 9.03 9.29
C VAL A 185 -5.75 9.96 9.05
N GLU A 186 -4.64 9.83 9.79
CA GLU A 186 -3.41 10.59 9.55
C GLU A 186 -2.84 10.34 8.13
N VAL A 187 -2.94 9.11 7.60
CA VAL A 187 -2.57 8.82 6.20
C VAL A 187 -3.49 9.54 5.21
N VAL A 188 -4.79 9.59 5.48
CA VAL A 188 -5.76 10.31 4.63
C VAL A 188 -5.54 11.82 4.70
N GLU A 189 -5.24 12.37 5.87
CA GLU A 189 -4.87 13.78 6.04
C GLU A 189 -3.61 14.10 5.23
N TYR A 190 -2.57 13.26 5.32
CA TYR A 190 -1.36 13.43 4.51
C TYR A 190 -1.66 13.39 3.00
N LEU A 191 -2.53 12.46 2.55
CA LEU A 191 -2.94 12.39 1.15
C LEU A 191 -3.62 13.68 0.68
N ASN A 192 -4.55 14.21 1.48
CA ASN A 192 -5.24 15.46 1.14
C ASN A 192 -4.25 16.65 1.11
N ASP A 193 -3.39 16.76 2.13
CA ASP A 193 -2.38 17.82 2.20
C ASP A 193 -1.44 17.77 0.99
N LEU A 194 -1.01 16.57 0.58
CA LEU A 194 -0.20 16.38 -0.63
C LEU A 194 -0.95 16.79 -1.89
N MET A 195 -2.22 16.40 -2.03
CA MET A 195 -3.04 16.81 -3.18
C MET A 195 -3.21 18.33 -3.26
N ASP A 196 -3.32 19.02 -2.12
CA ASP A 196 -3.43 20.48 -2.05
C ASP A 196 -2.15 21.22 -2.51
N THR A 197 -1.04 20.51 -2.71
CA THR A 197 0.21 21.08 -3.25
C THR A 197 0.30 21.10 -4.78
N PHE A 198 -0.66 20.51 -5.49
CA PHE A 198 -0.78 20.51 -6.95
C PHE A 198 -1.68 21.65 -7.42
#